data_AF-A0A8J7XFH4-F1
#
_entry.id   AF-A0A8J7XFH4-F1
#
_cell.length_a   1.000
_cell.length_b   1.000
_cell.length_c   1.000
_cell.angle_alpha   90.00
_cell.angle_beta   90.00
_cell.angle_gamma   90.00
#
_symmetry.space_group_name_H-M   'P 1'
#
loop_
_entity.id
_entity.type
_entity.pdbx_description
1 polymer ?
#
loop_
_entity_poly.entity_id
_entity_poly.type
_entity_poly.pdbx_seq_one_letter_code
_entity_poly.pdbx_strand_id
1 'polypeptide(L)'
;MIRKCRVATFSLMMCFFLVVLSPLLMGPENYGRIAFVSSRDCDWEIKIMDSDGSNIRGLTDNFTYDSYPAWSLDGSMIAFVSDRDGNYEIYSMDNNGEQVERLTYDPASDVSPAWSPDGTKIAFVSDRDG
;
A
#
# COMPACT_ATOMS: atom_id res chain seq x y z
N MET A 1 -28.37 44.25 -29.34
CA MET A 1 -27.65 43.84 -28.12
C MET A 1 -26.92 45.06 -27.56
N ILE A 2 -27.23 45.44 -26.33
CA ILE A 2 -26.97 46.74 -25.69
C ILE A 2 -25.82 46.60 -24.68
N ARG A 3 -24.83 47.51 -24.75
CA ARG A 3 -23.99 48.18 -23.69
C ARG A 3 -23.41 47.31 -22.54
N LYS A 4 -22.22 47.51 -21.95
CA LYS A 4 -21.10 48.47 -21.93
C LYS A 4 -20.04 47.77 -21.02
N CYS A 5 -18.76 47.69 -21.37
CA CYS A 5 -17.68 48.63 -21.00
C CYS A 5 -17.46 48.83 -19.48
N ARG A 6 -16.34 48.29 -18.92
CA ARG A 6 -15.25 49.10 -18.34
C ARG A 6 -14.02 48.25 -17.95
N VAL A 7 -12.88 48.80 -18.32
CA VAL A 7 -11.51 48.42 -17.97
C VAL A 7 -11.18 48.95 -16.57
N ALA A 8 -10.44 48.19 -15.78
CA ALA A 8 -9.62 48.72 -14.69
C ALA A 8 -8.23 48.09 -14.80
N THR A 9 -7.28 48.90 -15.27
CA THR A 9 -5.84 48.66 -15.25
C THR A 9 -5.35 48.72 -13.81
N PHE A 10 -4.49 47.81 -13.36
CA PHE A 10 -3.36 48.15 -12.48
C PHE A 10 -2.22 47.14 -12.68
N SER A 11 -1.04 47.71 -12.86
CA SER A 11 0.21 47.08 -13.28
C SER A 11 1.04 46.64 -12.06
N LEU A 12 1.99 45.75 -12.36
CA LEU A 12 3.27 45.49 -11.69
C LEU A 12 3.34 44.40 -10.60
N MET A 13 3.77 43.22 -11.05
CA MET A 13 4.99 42.52 -10.61
C MET A 13 5.37 42.62 -9.13
N MET A 14 5.16 41.55 -8.38
CA MET A 14 6.14 41.10 -7.40
C MET A 14 6.05 39.59 -7.23
N CYS A 15 6.98 38.88 -7.87
CA CYS A 15 7.40 37.57 -7.41
C CYS A 15 7.98 37.75 -6.01
N PHE A 16 7.29 37.22 -5.00
CA PHE A 16 7.91 36.88 -3.73
C PHE A 16 7.44 35.47 -3.36
N PHE A 17 8.33 34.52 -3.63
CA PHE A 17 8.34 33.20 -3.03
C PHE A 17 8.35 33.38 -1.50
N LEU A 18 7.28 32.95 -0.83
CA LEU A 18 7.31 32.48 0.56
C LEU A 18 5.93 31.91 0.90
N VAL A 19 5.67 30.73 0.35
CA VAL A 19 4.69 29.80 0.91
C VAL A 19 5.34 29.24 2.17
N VAL A 20 5.14 29.89 3.32
CA VAL A 20 5.28 29.21 4.61
C VAL A 20 3.99 28.43 4.82
N LEU A 21 3.79 27.38 4.01
CA LEU A 21 2.77 26.38 4.31
C LEU A 21 3.33 25.60 5.49
N SER A 22 2.64 25.70 6.62
CA SER A 22 2.75 24.84 7.77
C SER A 22 3.18 23.42 7.36
N PRO A 23 4.18 22.77 7.99
CA PRO A 23 4.48 21.36 7.72
C PRO A 23 3.43 20.45 8.39
N LEU A 24 2.15 20.70 8.11
CA LEU A 24 0.99 19.95 8.57
C LEU A 24 0.08 19.52 7.42
N LEU A 25 0.48 19.74 6.16
CA LEU A 25 -0.25 19.27 4.99
C LEU A 25 0.53 18.22 4.20
N MET A 26 1.12 17.28 4.94
CA MET A 26 1.26 15.91 4.44
C MET A 26 0.35 15.12 5.37
N GLY A 27 -0.93 15.03 5.02
CA GLY A 27 -1.90 14.29 5.80
C GLY A 27 -1.46 12.83 5.95
N PRO A 28 -1.97 12.11 6.94
CA PRO A 28 -1.74 10.67 7.05
C PRO A 28 -2.53 9.94 5.95
N GLU A 29 -2.15 10.09 4.69
CA GLU A 29 -2.82 9.38 3.58
C GLU A 29 -2.64 7.84 3.73
N ASN A 30 -1.71 7.41 4.58
CA ASN A 30 -1.44 6.00 4.87
C ASN A 30 -1.88 5.53 6.27
N TYR A 31 -2.08 6.41 7.25
CA TYR A 31 -2.49 5.97 8.59
C TYR A 31 -4.00 5.86 8.64
N GLY A 32 -4.49 4.63 8.56
CA GLY A 32 -5.91 4.34 8.49
C GLY A 32 -6.28 3.54 7.26
N ARG A 33 -5.38 2.71 6.72
CA ARG A 33 -5.73 1.66 5.75
C ARG A 33 -5.65 0.30 6.40
N ILE A 34 -6.53 -0.60 5.98
CA ILE A 34 -6.63 -1.97 6.46
C ILE A 34 -6.36 -2.88 5.27
N ALA A 35 -5.43 -3.82 5.43
CA ALA A 35 -5.31 -4.96 4.52
C ALA A 35 -6.09 -6.14 5.08
N PHE A 36 -6.82 -6.83 4.21
CA PHE A 36 -7.63 -7.98 4.58
C PHE A 36 -7.67 -8.99 3.44
N VAL A 37 -8.01 -10.23 3.76
CA VAL A 37 -8.16 -11.29 2.78
C VAL A 37 -9.64 -11.47 2.45
N SER A 38 -9.95 -11.63 1.16
CA SER A 38 -11.31 -11.83 0.67
C SER A 38 -11.37 -13.04 -0.25
N SER A 39 -12.33 -13.93 0.00
CA SER A 39 -12.58 -15.14 -0.82
C SER A 39 -13.80 -15.03 -1.74
N ARG A 40 -14.24 -13.80 -2.04
CA ARG A 40 -15.51 -13.54 -2.75
C ARG A 40 -15.50 -14.00 -4.21
N ASP A 41 -14.32 -14.10 -4.80
CA ASP A 41 -14.12 -14.38 -6.23
C ASP A 41 -13.57 -15.81 -6.47
N CYS A 42 -13.71 -16.68 -5.46
CA CYS A 42 -13.30 -18.11 -5.43
C CYS A 42 -11.79 -18.39 -5.30
N ASP A 43 -10.98 -17.34 -5.12
CA ASP A 43 -9.58 -17.32 -4.71
C ASP A 43 -9.39 -16.44 -3.47
N TRP A 44 -8.29 -16.62 -2.74
CA TRP A 44 -7.98 -15.81 -1.56
C TRP A 44 -7.10 -14.64 -2.00
N GLU A 45 -7.68 -13.44 -2.02
CA GLU A 45 -7.00 -12.24 -2.50
C GLU A 45 -6.75 -11.24 -1.38
N ILE A 46 -5.66 -10.48 -1.51
CA ILE A 46 -5.37 -9.36 -0.62
C ILE A 46 -6.05 -8.11 -1.16
N LYS A 47 -6.93 -7.53 -0.34
CA LYS A 47 -7.60 -6.27 -0.62
C LYS A 47 -7.25 -5.26 0.45
N ILE A 48 -7.29 -3.98 0.08
CA ILE A 48 -7.15 -2.88 1.03
C ILE A 48 -8.37 -1.97 1.00
N MET A 49 -8.59 -1.28 2.11
CA MET A 49 -9.63 -0.28 2.26
C MET A 49 -9.20 0.77 3.27
N ASP A 50 -9.88 1.90 3.28
CA ASP A 50 -9.73 2.89 4.34
C ASP A 50 -10.37 2.39 5.64
N SER A 51 -9.95 2.95 6.77
CA SER A 51 -10.35 2.53 8.11
C SER A 51 -11.82 2.83 8.41
N ASP A 52 -12.43 3.72 7.62
CA ASP A 52 -13.87 3.96 7.62
C ASP A 52 -14.65 2.94 6.76
N GLY A 53 -13.95 2.02 6.09
CA GLY A 53 -14.50 0.99 5.21
C GLY A 53 -14.71 1.43 3.76
N SER A 54 -14.33 2.65 3.40
CA SER A 54 -14.41 3.16 2.03
C SER A 54 -13.20 2.73 1.17
N ASN A 55 -13.25 3.04 -0.14
CA ASN A 55 -12.13 2.86 -1.07
C ASN A 55 -11.55 1.42 -1.14
N ILE A 56 -12.43 0.41 -1.07
CA ILE A 56 -12.02 -0.99 -1.25
C ILE A 56 -11.39 -1.19 -2.64
N ARG A 57 -10.18 -1.75 -2.66
CA ARG A 57 -9.51 -2.17 -3.91
C ARG A 57 -8.69 -3.45 -3.71
N GLY A 58 -8.60 -4.27 -4.75
CA GLY A 58 -7.72 -5.44 -4.79
C GLY A 58 -6.26 -5.02 -5.00
N LEU A 59 -5.35 -5.77 -4.37
CA LEU A 59 -3.90 -5.69 -4.62
C LEU A 59 -3.37 -6.91 -5.37
N THR A 60 -4.04 -8.04 -5.22
CA THR A 60 -3.76 -9.25 -5.98
C THR A 60 -4.99 -9.63 -6.80
N ASP A 61 -4.75 -10.22 -7.97
CA ASP A 61 -5.75 -10.70 -8.93
C ASP A 61 -5.12 -11.90 -9.64
N ASN A 62 -5.18 -13.07 -8.99
CA ASN A 62 -4.58 -14.30 -9.47
C ASN A 62 -5.24 -15.52 -8.81
N PHE A 63 -5.16 -16.68 -9.47
CA PHE A 63 -5.78 -17.93 -8.99
C PHE A 63 -5.01 -18.64 -7.86
N THR A 64 -4.18 -17.92 -7.10
CA THR A 64 -3.31 -18.48 -6.05
C THR A 64 -3.81 -18.08 -4.66
N TYR A 65 -3.32 -18.75 -3.63
CA TYR A 65 -3.68 -18.45 -2.25
C TYR A 65 -2.82 -17.28 -1.76
N ASP A 66 -3.37 -16.06 -1.74
CA ASP A 66 -2.71 -14.89 -1.15
C ASP A 66 -3.33 -14.55 0.22
N SER A 67 -2.51 -14.47 1.27
CA SER A 67 -3.01 -14.33 2.64
C SER A 67 -2.02 -13.70 3.62
N TYR A 68 -2.45 -13.56 4.88
CA TYR A 68 -1.67 -12.99 6.00
C TYR A 68 -0.91 -11.69 5.66
N PRO A 69 -1.61 -10.65 5.16
CA PRO A 69 -0.96 -9.39 4.83
C PRO A 69 -0.47 -8.69 6.11
N ALA A 70 0.76 -8.17 6.06
CA ALA A 70 1.39 -7.38 7.10
C ALA A 70 1.96 -6.09 6.49
N TRP A 71 1.51 -4.95 7.00
CA TRP A 71 1.98 -3.63 6.57
C TRP A 71 3.36 -3.30 7.17
N SER A 72 4.20 -2.62 6.40
CA SER A 72 5.31 -1.85 6.95
C SER A 72 4.77 -0.65 7.73
N LEU A 73 5.56 -0.15 8.70
CA LEU A 73 5.12 0.93 9.61
C LEU A 73 4.78 2.24 8.87
N ASP A 74 5.46 2.52 7.76
CA ASP A 74 5.23 3.68 6.90
C ASP A 74 4.07 3.49 5.89
N GLY A 75 3.50 2.28 5.83
CA GLY A 75 2.42 1.93 4.90
C GLY A 75 2.83 1.93 3.43
N SER A 76 4.13 1.84 3.12
CA SER A 76 4.65 1.80 1.76
C SER A 76 4.68 0.38 1.18
N MET A 77 4.84 -0.63 2.04
CA MET A 77 5.02 -2.03 1.66
C MET A 77 4.03 -2.94 2.40
N ILE A 78 3.74 -4.08 1.78
CA ILE A 78 2.97 -5.17 2.35
C ILE A 78 3.77 -6.45 2.16
N ALA A 79 4.00 -7.19 3.24
CA ALA A 79 4.47 -8.57 3.18
C ALA A 79 3.26 -9.50 3.28
N PHE A 80 3.28 -10.63 2.59
CA PHE A 80 2.17 -11.56 2.55
C PHE A 80 2.61 -12.97 2.17
N VAL A 81 1.73 -13.94 2.36
CA VAL A 81 1.96 -15.34 1.99
C VAL A 81 1.33 -15.61 0.63
N SER A 82 2.06 -16.29 -0.26
CA SER A 82 1.50 -16.81 -1.52
C SER A 82 1.96 -18.23 -1.80
N ASP A 83 1.10 -19.06 -2.42
CA ASP A 83 1.43 -20.41 -2.89
C ASP A 83 1.71 -20.51 -4.39
N ARG A 84 1.83 -19.36 -5.08
CA ARG A 84 1.99 -19.27 -6.55
C ARG A 84 3.14 -20.06 -7.16
N ASP A 85 4.14 -20.42 -6.34
CA ASP A 85 5.31 -21.20 -6.76
C ASP A 85 5.27 -22.67 -6.28
N GLY A 86 4.12 -23.14 -5.77
CA GLY A 86 3.87 -24.53 -5.40
C GLY A 86 4.01 -24.86 -3.91
N ASN A 87 4.44 -23.91 -3.08
CA ASN A 87 4.47 -23.98 -1.62
C ASN A 87 4.25 -22.58 -1.03
N TYR A 88 3.90 -22.49 0.26
CA TYR A 88 3.72 -21.21 0.94
C TYR A 88 5.05 -20.50 1.14
N GLU A 89 5.16 -19.30 0.56
CA GLU A 89 6.34 -18.47 0.63
C GLU A 89 5.96 -17.03 1.00
N ILE A 90 6.90 -16.29 1.55
CA ILE A 90 6.74 -14.88 1.86
C ILE A 90 7.06 -14.05 0.62
N TYR A 91 6.14 -13.17 0.28
CA TYR A 91 6.30 -12.16 -0.76
C TYR A 91 6.17 -10.76 -0.14
N SER A 92 6.69 -9.77 -0.86
CA SER A 92 6.38 -8.37 -0.64
C SER A 92 5.88 -7.70 -1.89
N MET A 93 5.10 -6.64 -1.71
CA MET A 93 4.68 -5.73 -2.78
C MET A 93 4.56 -4.32 -2.21
N ASP A 94 4.56 -3.32 -3.09
CA ASP A 94 4.22 -1.98 -2.67
C ASP A 94 2.73 -1.85 -2.36
N ASN A 95 2.35 -0.73 -1.74
CA ASN A 95 0.97 -0.50 -1.34
C ASN A 95 -0.01 -0.39 -2.52
N ASN A 96 0.46 -0.30 -3.77
CA ASN A 96 -0.37 -0.29 -4.97
C ASN A 96 -0.65 -1.70 -5.51
N GLY A 97 0.04 -2.72 -4.99
CA GLY A 97 -0.02 -4.10 -5.51
C GLY A 97 1.00 -4.34 -6.62
N GLU A 98 1.94 -3.41 -6.81
CA GLU A 98 3.00 -3.50 -7.79
C GLU A 98 4.31 -3.96 -7.12
N GLN A 99 5.37 -4.14 -7.93
CA GLN A 99 6.70 -4.51 -7.45
C GLN A 99 6.72 -5.78 -6.58
N VAL A 100 5.93 -6.77 -6.99
CA VAL A 100 5.83 -8.05 -6.28
C VAL A 100 7.17 -8.79 -6.33
N GLU A 101 7.71 -9.14 -5.17
CA GLU A 101 8.98 -9.85 -5.00
C GLU A 101 8.82 -11.04 -4.04
N ARG A 102 9.46 -12.17 -4.36
CA ARG A 102 9.56 -13.34 -3.47
C ARG A 102 10.72 -13.14 -2.50
N LEU A 103 10.51 -13.38 -1.21
CA LEU A 103 11.52 -13.12 -0.17
C LEU A 103 12.11 -14.41 0.42
N THR A 104 11.40 -15.54 0.33
CA THR A 104 11.83 -16.86 0.82
C THR A 104 11.77 -17.89 -0.31
N TYR A 105 12.67 -18.89 -0.32
CA TYR A 105 12.92 -19.76 -1.49
C TYR A 105 13.14 -21.24 -1.13
N ASP A 106 12.42 -21.78 -0.16
CA ASP A 106 12.70 -23.12 0.38
C ASP A 106 11.52 -24.06 0.19
N PRO A 107 11.71 -25.37 0.01
CA PRO A 107 10.59 -26.31 -0.07
C PRO A 107 9.66 -26.34 1.16
N ALA A 108 10.13 -25.95 2.34
CA ALA A 108 9.30 -25.82 3.53
C ALA A 108 8.31 -24.65 3.42
N SER A 109 7.21 -24.70 4.17
CA SER A 109 6.24 -23.61 4.20
C SER A 109 6.73 -22.48 5.09
N ASP A 110 6.64 -21.24 4.58
CA ASP A 110 6.87 -20.00 5.31
C ASP A 110 5.59 -19.17 5.38
N VAL A 111 5.22 -18.76 6.60
CA VAL A 111 3.94 -18.10 6.87
C VAL A 111 4.03 -16.99 7.91
N SER A 112 2.94 -16.23 8.06
CA SER A 112 2.76 -15.21 9.12
C SER A 112 3.90 -14.17 9.18
N PRO A 113 4.14 -13.42 8.09
CA PRO A 113 5.17 -12.41 8.06
C PRO A 113 4.86 -11.24 9.00
N ALA A 114 5.90 -10.63 9.55
CA ALA A 114 5.82 -9.39 10.32
C ALA A 114 7.04 -8.51 10.04
N TRP A 115 6.80 -7.24 9.71
CA TRP A 115 7.86 -6.26 9.51
C TRP A 115 8.51 -5.83 10.82
N SER A 116 9.82 -5.59 10.80
CA SER A 116 10.51 -4.88 11.87
C SER A 116 10.01 -3.42 11.94
N PRO A 117 10.10 -2.75 13.10
CA PRO A 117 9.67 -1.36 13.24
C PRO A 117 10.38 -0.37 12.30
N ASP A 118 11.60 -0.68 11.89
CA ASP A 118 12.38 0.11 10.94
C ASP A 118 12.12 -0.26 9.47
N GLY A 119 11.28 -1.27 9.20
CA GLY A 119 10.95 -1.74 7.86
C GLY A 119 12.08 -2.46 7.12
N THR A 120 13.22 -2.73 7.76
CA THR A 120 14.39 -3.30 7.10
C THR A 120 14.45 -4.83 7.14
N LYS A 121 13.61 -5.47 7.96
CA LYS A 121 13.60 -6.91 8.18
C LYS A 121 12.18 -7.44 8.28
N ILE A 122 12.07 -8.74 8.04
CA ILE A 122 10.84 -9.50 8.24
C ILE A 122 11.13 -10.70 9.14
N ALA A 123 10.26 -10.93 10.12
CA ALA A 123 10.17 -12.18 10.84
C ALA A 123 9.03 -13.02 10.22
N PHE A 124 9.20 -14.35 10.21
CA PHE A 124 8.20 -15.28 9.69
C PHE A 124 8.31 -16.61 10.44
N VAL A 125 7.26 -17.43 10.33
CA VAL A 125 7.21 -18.80 10.86
C VAL A 125 7.56 -19.77 9.73
N SER A 126 8.37 -20.77 10.03
CA SER A 126 8.86 -21.74 9.06
C SER A 126 8.75 -23.17 9.56
N ASP A 127 8.40 -24.10 8.66
CA ASP A 127 8.39 -25.54 8.92
C ASP A 127 9.75 -26.22 8.64
N ARG A 128 10.82 -25.46 8.45
CA ARG A 128 12.17 -26.02 8.24
C ARG A 128 12.65 -26.75 9.49
N ASP A 129 13.19 -27.96 9.29
CA ASP A 129 13.97 -28.69 10.29
C ASP A 129 15.32 -27.98 10.45
N GLY A 130 15.40 -27.05 11.41
CA GLY A 130 16.59 -26.21 11.64
C GLY A 130 17.89 -26.95 11.95
#